data_AF-A0A7X0VFV1-F1
#
_entry.id   AF-A0A7X0VFV1-F1
#
_cell.length_a   1.000
_cell.length_b   1.000
_cell.length_c   1.000
_cell.angle_alpha   90.00
_cell.angle_beta   90.00
_cell.angle_gamma   90.00
#
_symmetry.space_group_name_H-M   'P 1'
#
loop_
_entity.id
_entity.type
_entity.pdbx_description
1 polymer ?
#
loop_
_entity_poly.entity_id
_entity_poly.type
_entity_poly.pdbx_seq_one_letter_code
_entity_poly.pdbx_strand_id
1 'polypeptide(L)'
;MSEFDRLFEAYVEEQKRSAAGQRLEMLGRDLTGTKKMLEVALLPALKSFNGLVLEYEMMSLSGMRIYVDAFYMPLGLAFDSDGYVSHGENLTRDRFSFERMRVRSIGVQGYRYFPFSYDELDKKPEACRRSVYELLGRFGSAPGAALMSLPVYERELLRFGWMRGGNPFTLAEACTCLQLRDDTTRKILKAMTGKEILLPLGVGGQRTHSYKLTDKADLYLY
;
A
#
# COMPACT_ATOMS: atom_id res chain seq x y z
N MET A 1 -2.25 17.31 -30.36
CA MET A 1 -2.28 16.24 -29.34
C MET A 1 -0.87 15.78 -29.07
N SER A 2 -0.46 15.85 -27.80
CA SER A 2 0.84 15.36 -27.33
C SER A 2 0.94 13.84 -27.48
N GLU A 3 2.13 13.27 -27.27
CA GLU A 3 2.31 11.82 -27.19
C GLU A 3 1.54 11.22 -26.01
N PHE A 4 1.55 11.90 -24.87
CA PHE A 4 0.80 11.50 -23.69
C PHE A 4 -0.72 11.51 -23.94
N ASP A 5 -1.26 12.52 -24.64
CA ASP A 5 -2.70 12.59 -24.96
C ASP A 5 -3.15 11.33 -25.70
N ARG A 6 -2.37 10.91 -26.70
CA ARG A 6 -2.65 9.70 -27.48
C ARG A 6 -2.56 8.42 -26.64
N LEU A 7 -1.54 8.34 -25.78
CA LEU A 7 -1.36 7.21 -24.87
C LEU A 7 -2.54 7.10 -23.88
N PHE A 8 -2.96 8.23 -23.31
CA PHE A 8 -4.08 8.30 -22.38
C PHE A 8 -5.41 7.92 -23.05
N GLU A 9 -5.70 8.47 -24.23
CA GLU A 9 -6.91 8.12 -24.99
C GLU A 9 -6.97 6.64 -25.33
N ALA A 10 -5.87 6.06 -25.84
CA ALA A 10 -5.78 4.64 -26.13
C ALA A 10 -6.03 3.78 -24.87
N TYR A 11 -5.47 4.20 -23.74
CA TYR A 11 -5.65 3.51 -22.47
C TYR A 11 -7.07 3.62 -21.92
N VAL A 12 -7.73 4.77 -22.03
CA VAL A 12 -9.15 4.91 -21.63
C VAL A 12 -10.04 3.99 -22.47
N GLU A 13 -9.81 3.91 -23.79
CA GLU A 13 -10.56 3.00 -24.65
C GLU A 13 -10.30 1.52 -24.31
N GLU A 14 -9.07 1.16 -23.94
CA GLU A 14 -8.76 -0.16 -23.38
C GLU A 14 -9.56 -0.43 -22.09
N GLN A 15 -9.58 0.51 -21.15
CA GLN A 15 -10.32 0.38 -19.89
C GLN A 15 -11.82 0.22 -20.13
N LYS A 16 -12.41 0.99 -21.05
CA LYS A 16 -13.83 0.90 -21.42
C LYS A 16 -14.22 -0.47 -21.97
N ARG A 17 -13.36 -1.10 -22.79
CA ARG A 17 -13.62 -2.45 -23.34
C ARG A 17 -13.78 -3.52 -22.25
N SER A 18 -13.15 -3.33 -21.10
CA SER A 18 -13.24 -4.24 -19.94
C SER A 18 -14.29 -3.82 -18.90
N ALA A 19 -14.93 -2.66 -19.07
CA ALA A 19 -15.86 -2.08 -18.11
C ALA A 19 -17.32 -2.36 -18.46
N ALA A 20 -18.17 -2.40 -17.42
CA ALA A 20 -19.62 -2.50 -17.56
C ALA A 20 -20.33 -1.65 -16.49
N GLY A 21 -21.61 -1.34 -16.71
CA GLY A 21 -22.44 -0.60 -15.76
C GLY A 21 -21.87 0.78 -15.41
N GLN A 22 -21.97 1.15 -14.13
CA GLN A 22 -21.57 2.48 -13.64
C GLN A 22 -20.09 2.79 -13.89
N ARG A 23 -19.18 1.81 -13.83
CA ARG A 23 -17.77 2.03 -14.18
C ARG A 23 -17.59 2.50 -15.62
N LEU A 24 -18.32 1.89 -16.56
CA LEU A 24 -18.28 2.30 -17.98
C LEU A 24 -18.83 3.73 -18.16
N GLU A 25 -19.91 4.06 -17.46
CA GLU A 25 -20.45 5.43 -17.47
C GLU A 25 -19.44 6.45 -16.93
N MET A 26 -18.72 6.13 -15.85
CA MET A 26 -17.71 7.01 -15.26
C MET A 26 -16.52 7.23 -16.20
N LEU A 27 -16.03 6.18 -16.87
CA LEU A 27 -14.99 6.29 -17.90
C LEU A 27 -15.41 7.12 -19.13
N GLY A 28 -16.71 7.36 -19.31
CA GLY A 28 -17.26 8.23 -20.36
C GLY A 28 -17.43 9.71 -19.95
N ARG A 29 -17.16 10.07 -18.69
CA ARG A 29 -17.29 11.44 -18.16
C ARG A 29 -16.01 12.24 -18.40
N ASP A 30 -15.98 13.45 -17.83
CA ASP A 30 -14.78 14.27 -17.77
C ASP A 30 -13.72 13.64 -16.87
N LEU A 31 -12.59 13.26 -17.48
CA LEU A 31 -11.44 12.67 -16.81
C LEU A 31 -10.27 13.66 -16.68
N THR A 32 -10.52 14.97 -16.74
CA THR A 32 -9.46 16.00 -16.70
C THR A 32 -8.57 15.86 -15.46
N GLY A 33 -9.16 15.61 -14.28
CA GLY A 33 -8.42 15.37 -13.05
C GLY A 33 -7.56 14.11 -13.12
N THR A 34 -8.18 12.98 -13.47
CA THR A 34 -7.51 11.69 -13.63
C THR A 34 -6.36 11.76 -14.65
N LYS A 35 -6.59 12.42 -15.79
CA LYS A 35 -5.58 12.66 -16.82
C LYS A 35 -4.38 13.44 -16.27
N LYS A 36 -4.63 14.55 -15.58
CA LYS A 36 -3.58 15.38 -14.96
C LYS A 36 -2.78 14.58 -13.92
N MET A 37 -3.47 13.83 -13.06
CA MET A 37 -2.83 12.97 -12.06
C MET A 37 -1.93 11.90 -12.69
N LEU A 38 -2.42 11.24 -13.75
CA LEU A 38 -1.63 10.25 -14.49
C LEU A 38 -0.41 10.89 -15.15
N GLU A 39 -0.58 12.03 -15.81
CA GLU A 39 0.49 12.74 -16.52
C GLU A 39 1.62 13.18 -15.58
N VAL A 40 1.24 13.80 -14.47
CA VAL A 40 2.16 14.54 -13.61
C VAL A 40 2.76 13.66 -12.52
N ALA A 41 1.95 12.79 -11.91
CA ALA A 41 2.32 12.07 -10.70
C ALA A 41 2.56 10.58 -10.96
N LEU A 42 1.58 9.88 -11.54
CA LEU A 42 1.61 8.41 -11.60
C LEU A 42 2.50 7.87 -12.73
N LEU A 43 2.28 8.26 -13.99
CA LEU A 43 3.03 7.72 -15.13
C LEU A 43 4.54 7.98 -15.02
N PRO A 44 5.02 9.18 -14.60
CA PRO A 44 6.45 9.41 -14.38
C PRO A 44 7.07 8.46 -13.35
N ALA A 45 6.32 8.05 -12.33
CA ALA A 45 6.80 7.17 -11.28
C ALA A 45 6.67 5.67 -11.66
N LEU A 46 5.54 5.28 -12.25
CA LEU A 46 5.21 3.89 -12.61
C LEU A 46 5.80 3.45 -13.97
N LYS A 47 6.19 4.39 -14.82
CA LYS A 47 6.75 4.21 -16.18
C LYS A 47 5.81 3.58 -17.22
N SER A 48 4.67 3.03 -16.81
CA SER A 48 3.63 2.48 -17.69
C SER A 48 2.27 2.48 -16.98
N PHE A 49 1.20 2.21 -17.72
CA PHE A 49 -0.13 1.98 -17.13
C PHE A 49 -0.37 0.53 -16.68
N ASN A 50 0.61 -0.35 -16.81
CA ASN A 50 0.45 -1.75 -16.46
C ASN A 50 0.08 -1.91 -14.98
N GLY A 51 -1.01 -2.62 -14.71
CA GLY A 51 -1.52 -2.84 -13.36
C GLY A 51 -2.30 -1.66 -12.76
N LEU A 52 -2.44 -0.54 -13.48
CA LEU A 52 -3.44 0.47 -13.14
C LEU A 52 -4.82 0.04 -13.65
N VAL A 53 -5.85 0.46 -12.95
CA VAL A 53 -7.26 0.31 -13.34
C VAL A 53 -7.95 1.63 -13.07
N LEU A 54 -8.57 2.22 -14.10
CA LEU A 54 -9.32 3.47 -13.92
C LEU A 54 -10.73 3.20 -13.42
N GLU A 55 -11.27 4.14 -12.64
CA GLU A 55 -12.62 4.06 -12.07
C GLU A 55 -12.86 2.73 -11.35
N TYR A 56 -11.92 2.35 -10.49
CA TYR A 56 -11.91 1.03 -9.88
C TYR A 56 -13.06 0.90 -8.87
N GLU A 57 -13.96 -0.05 -9.14
CA GLU A 57 -15.12 -0.35 -8.30
C GLU A 57 -14.73 -1.20 -7.09
N MET A 58 -15.21 -0.82 -5.92
CA MET A 58 -15.06 -1.59 -4.69
C MET A 58 -16.33 -1.49 -3.82
N MET A 59 -16.50 -2.47 -2.92
CA MET A 59 -17.62 -2.50 -1.99
C MET A 59 -17.27 -1.76 -0.71
N SER A 60 -18.12 -0.81 -0.31
CA SER A 60 -17.96 -0.09 0.95
C SER A 60 -18.42 -0.90 2.16
N LEU A 61 -18.07 -0.43 3.36
CA LEU A 61 -18.57 -0.98 4.64
C LEU A 61 -20.10 -0.94 4.75
N SER A 62 -20.75 -0.04 4.02
CA SER A 62 -22.21 0.09 3.99
C SER A 62 -22.87 -0.79 2.92
N GLY A 63 -22.10 -1.57 2.16
CA GLY A 63 -22.61 -2.36 1.03
C GLY A 63 -22.89 -1.53 -0.23
N MET A 64 -22.60 -0.23 -0.23
CA MET A 64 -22.66 0.59 -1.44
C MET A 64 -21.39 0.43 -2.28
N ARG A 65 -21.52 0.51 -3.61
CA ARG A 65 -20.38 0.61 -4.53
C ARG A 65 -19.74 1.98 -4.41
N ILE A 66 -18.42 2.01 -4.28
CA ILE A 66 -17.59 3.22 -4.31
C ILE A 66 -16.52 3.02 -5.38
N TYR A 67 -16.06 4.12 -5.95
CA TYR A 67 -15.11 4.14 -7.05
C TYR A 67 -13.90 4.96 -6.65
N VAL A 68 -12.71 4.66 -7.17
CA VAL A 68 -11.50 5.48 -7.07
C VAL A 68 -10.97 5.74 -8.48
N ASP A 69 -10.43 6.94 -8.72
CA ASP A 69 -10.13 7.39 -10.09
C ASP A 69 -9.08 6.50 -10.75
N ALA A 70 -8.04 6.11 -10.01
CA ALA A 70 -7.02 5.17 -10.45
C ALA A 70 -6.58 4.23 -9.32
N PHE A 71 -6.55 2.93 -9.60
CA PHE A 71 -6.12 1.91 -8.65
C PHE A 71 -4.93 1.11 -9.19
N TYR A 72 -3.81 1.10 -8.47
CA TYR A 72 -2.64 0.31 -8.81
C TYR A 72 -2.70 -1.05 -8.11
N MET A 73 -3.14 -2.06 -8.87
CA MET A 73 -3.37 -3.43 -8.41
C MET A 73 -2.16 -4.07 -7.72
N PRO A 74 -0.91 -3.96 -8.22
CA PRO A 74 0.23 -4.68 -7.63
C PRO A 74 0.51 -4.34 -6.17
N LEU A 75 0.16 -3.11 -5.74
CA LEU A 75 0.44 -2.61 -4.39
C LEU A 75 -0.82 -2.21 -3.61
N GLY A 76 -2.00 -2.38 -4.20
CA GLY A 76 -3.27 -1.96 -3.61
C GLY A 76 -3.31 -0.47 -3.29
N LEU A 77 -2.86 0.38 -4.23
CA LEU A 77 -2.84 1.83 -4.06
C LEU A 77 -4.07 2.43 -4.75
N ALA A 78 -4.86 3.19 -4.01
CA ALA A 78 -6.00 3.93 -4.51
C ALA A 78 -5.65 5.41 -4.61
N PHE A 79 -5.82 6.00 -5.79
CA PHE A 79 -5.55 7.40 -6.06
C PHE A 79 -6.80 8.10 -6.58
N ASP A 80 -6.99 9.32 -6.09
CA ASP A 80 -8.05 10.23 -6.53
C ASP A 80 -7.47 11.58 -6.91
N SER A 81 -8.14 12.28 -7.82
CA SER A 81 -7.89 13.66 -8.19
C SER A 81 -9.15 14.50 -7.93
N ASP A 82 -9.31 14.97 -6.70
CA ASP A 82 -10.41 15.84 -6.31
C ASP A 82 -10.24 17.24 -6.92
N GLY A 83 -11.20 17.67 -7.73
CA GLY A 83 -11.30 19.07 -8.12
C GLY A 83 -11.59 19.94 -6.89
N TYR A 84 -10.90 21.09 -6.76
CA TYR A 84 -11.36 22.14 -5.84
C TYR A 84 -12.60 22.79 -6.44
N VAL A 85 -13.77 22.17 -6.23
CA VAL A 85 -15.02 22.90 -6.43
C VAL A 85 -15.10 23.88 -5.27
N SER A 86 -15.49 25.13 -5.50
CA SER A 86 -15.82 26.14 -4.48
C SER A 86 -16.93 25.70 -3.48
N HIS A 87 -17.31 24.42 -3.52
CA HIS A 87 -18.30 23.72 -2.72
C HIS A 87 -17.78 23.21 -1.37
N GLY A 88 -16.65 23.70 -0.86
CA GLY A 88 -16.37 23.56 0.58
C GLY A 88 -17.59 24.00 1.43
N GLU A 89 -18.37 24.96 0.92
CA GLU A 89 -19.62 25.45 1.51
C GLU A 89 -20.90 24.71 1.05
N ASN A 90 -20.88 24.04 -0.11
CA ASN A 90 -22.06 23.32 -0.68
C ASN A 90 -22.00 21.79 -0.49
N LEU A 91 -20.97 21.27 0.19
CA LEU A 91 -20.91 19.85 0.53
C LEU A 91 -22.03 19.56 1.53
N THR A 92 -23.06 18.82 1.11
CA THR A 92 -24.11 18.40 2.03
C THR A 92 -23.49 17.56 3.16
N ARG A 93 -24.09 17.62 4.35
CA ARG A 93 -23.65 16.80 5.50
C ARG A 93 -23.55 15.33 5.12
N ASP A 94 -24.49 14.83 4.31
CA ASP A 94 -24.52 13.46 3.84
C ASP A 94 -23.36 13.14 2.88
N ARG A 95 -23.03 14.05 1.95
CA ARG A 95 -21.88 13.86 1.05
C ARG A 95 -20.56 13.86 1.82
N PHE A 96 -20.41 14.75 2.80
CA PHE A 96 -19.25 14.73 3.69
C PHE A 96 -19.13 13.41 4.45
N SER A 97 -20.21 12.97 5.10
CA SER A 97 -20.25 11.69 5.82
C SER A 97 -19.97 10.50 4.91
N PHE A 98 -20.45 10.53 3.66
CA PHE A 98 -20.17 9.53 2.64
C PHE A 98 -18.68 9.47 2.29
N GLU A 99 -18.02 10.60 2.03
CA GLU A 99 -16.58 10.61 1.73
C GLU A 99 -15.75 10.09 2.92
N ARG A 100 -16.14 10.44 4.17
CA ARG A 100 -15.50 9.86 5.36
C ARG A 100 -15.70 8.34 5.45
N MET A 101 -16.87 7.84 5.06
CA MET A 101 -17.16 6.40 5.01
C MET A 101 -16.38 5.69 3.89
N ARG A 102 -16.25 6.33 2.73
CA ARG A 102 -15.45 5.87 1.59
C ARG A 102 -13.99 5.69 1.97
N VAL A 103 -13.37 6.70 2.58
CA VAL A 103 -11.98 6.62 3.08
C VAL A 103 -11.81 5.47 4.09
N ARG A 104 -12.74 5.32 5.05
CA ARG A 104 -12.68 4.20 6.01
C ARG A 104 -12.83 2.85 5.31
N SER A 105 -13.69 2.76 4.30
CA SER A 105 -13.91 1.51 3.55
C SER A 105 -12.68 1.08 2.77
N ILE A 106 -11.98 2.03 2.14
CA ILE A 106 -10.70 1.77 1.45
C ILE A 106 -9.66 1.28 2.47
N GLY A 107 -9.55 1.96 3.61
CA GLY A 107 -8.60 1.58 4.67
C GLY A 107 -8.87 0.19 5.28
N VAL A 108 -10.14 -0.16 5.55
CA VAL A 108 -10.49 -1.48 6.08
C VAL A 108 -10.18 -2.61 5.09
N GLN A 109 -10.25 -2.35 3.80
CA GLN A 109 -9.83 -3.31 2.76
C GLN A 109 -8.30 -3.48 2.66
N GLY A 110 -7.53 -2.73 3.45
CA GLY A 110 -6.07 -2.79 3.46
C GLY A 110 -5.42 -2.03 2.31
N TYR A 111 -6.18 -1.22 1.57
CA TYR A 111 -5.65 -0.38 0.50
C TYR A 111 -5.08 0.93 1.04
N ARG A 112 -4.05 1.42 0.36
CA ARG A 112 -3.42 2.70 0.68
C ARG A 112 -4.06 3.78 -0.16
N TYR A 113 -4.76 4.70 0.48
CA TYR A 113 -5.48 5.78 -0.18
C TYR A 113 -4.63 7.05 -0.25
N PHE A 114 -4.45 7.60 -1.45
CA PHE A 114 -3.66 8.79 -1.75
C PHE A 114 -4.50 9.78 -2.57
N PRO A 115 -5.26 10.67 -1.91
CA PRO A 115 -5.99 11.71 -2.59
C PRO A 115 -5.05 12.83 -3.02
N PHE A 116 -5.25 13.33 -4.23
CA PHE A 116 -4.69 14.57 -4.72
C PHE A 116 -5.80 15.58 -4.99
N SER A 117 -5.53 16.86 -4.77
CA SER A 117 -6.32 17.94 -5.34
C SER A 117 -5.86 18.28 -6.75
N TYR A 118 -6.76 18.73 -7.61
CA TYR A 118 -6.38 19.25 -8.92
C TYR A 118 -5.37 20.40 -8.80
N ASP A 119 -5.60 21.29 -7.83
CA ASP A 119 -4.76 22.46 -7.57
C ASP A 119 -3.31 22.10 -7.20
N GLU A 120 -3.09 21.04 -6.43
CA GLU A 120 -1.72 20.60 -6.12
C GLU A 120 -1.07 19.90 -7.32
N LEU A 121 -1.82 19.13 -8.09
CA LEU A 121 -1.33 18.52 -9.33
C LEU A 121 -0.92 19.58 -10.35
N ASP A 122 -1.64 20.69 -10.41
CA ASP A 122 -1.37 21.78 -11.33
C ASP A 122 -0.24 22.71 -10.84
N LYS A 123 -0.30 23.16 -9.59
CA LYS A 123 0.62 24.17 -9.05
C LYS A 123 1.88 23.57 -8.44
N LYS A 124 1.84 22.31 -8.00
CA LYS A 124 2.94 21.63 -7.28
C LYS A 124 3.21 20.22 -7.85
N PRO A 125 3.36 20.07 -9.17
CA PRO A 125 3.52 18.76 -9.83
C PRO A 125 4.68 17.92 -9.27
N GLU A 126 5.80 18.57 -8.98
CA GLU A 126 7.01 17.93 -8.45
C GLU A 126 6.82 17.33 -7.05
N ALA A 127 6.02 17.98 -6.20
CA ALA A 127 5.71 17.48 -4.87
C ALA A 127 4.80 16.24 -4.94
N CYS A 128 3.79 16.27 -5.82
CA CYS A 128 2.90 15.14 -6.06
C CYS A 128 3.65 13.94 -6.61
N ARG A 129 4.55 14.16 -7.58
CA ARG A 129 5.40 13.10 -8.12
C ARG A 129 6.33 12.50 -7.06
N ARG A 130 6.92 13.34 -6.21
CA ARG A 130 7.78 12.87 -5.11
C ARG A 130 7.03 12.00 -4.12
N SER A 131 5.79 12.36 -3.76
CA SER A 131 4.99 11.55 -2.84
C SER A 131 4.67 10.17 -3.41
N VAL A 132 4.42 10.07 -4.73
CA VAL A 132 4.27 8.77 -5.41
C VAL A 132 5.58 7.97 -5.39
N TYR A 133 6.73 8.59 -5.65
CA TYR A 133 8.02 7.90 -5.53
C TYR A 133 8.30 7.39 -4.12
N GLU A 134 7.98 8.17 -3.09
CA GLU A 134 8.14 7.75 -1.70
C GLU A 134 7.21 6.59 -1.36
N LEU A 135 5.96 6.64 -1.83
CA LEU A 135 4.99 5.55 -1.70
C LEU A 135 5.50 4.26 -2.37
N LEU A 136 6.00 4.35 -3.61
CA LEU A 136 6.58 3.21 -4.32
C LEU A 136 7.90 2.75 -3.69
N GLY A 137 8.74 3.63 -3.17
CA GLY A 137 9.96 3.24 -2.47
C GLY A 137 9.67 2.49 -1.17
N ARG A 138 8.60 2.90 -0.46
CA ARG A 138 8.19 2.29 0.79
C ARG A 138 7.48 0.95 0.62
N PHE A 139 6.70 0.77 -0.45
CA PHE A 139 5.84 -0.40 -0.63
C PHE A 139 6.07 -1.18 -1.93
N GLY A 140 6.89 -0.68 -2.85
CA GLY A 140 7.18 -1.28 -4.16
C GLY A 140 8.15 -2.46 -4.10
N SER A 141 8.86 -2.65 -2.99
CA SER A 141 9.34 -3.96 -2.59
C SER A 141 8.08 -4.78 -2.28
N ALA A 142 7.63 -5.60 -3.22
CA ALA A 142 6.30 -6.23 -3.19
C ALA A 142 5.88 -6.61 -1.76
N PRO A 143 4.70 -6.18 -1.28
CA PRO A 143 4.25 -6.43 0.08
C PRO A 143 4.29 -7.92 0.35
N GLY A 144 5.21 -8.31 1.22
CA GLY A 144 5.46 -9.70 1.50
C GLY A 144 6.31 -10.47 0.48
N ALA A 145 6.83 -9.96 -0.62
CA ALA A 145 7.87 -10.66 -1.39
C ALA A 145 9.15 -10.82 -0.58
N ALA A 146 9.55 -9.79 0.16
CA ALA A 146 10.60 -9.91 1.17
C ALA A 146 10.19 -10.93 2.24
N LEU A 147 8.97 -10.86 2.77
CA LEU A 147 8.45 -11.87 3.72
C LEU A 147 8.48 -13.29 3.14
N MET A 148 8.08 -13.47 1.88
CA MET A 148 7.99 -14.75 1.17
C MET A 148 9.38 -15.28 0.79
N SER A 149 10.40 -14.43 0.76
CA SER A 149 11.80 -14.86 0.68
C SER A 149 12.31 -15.53 1.96
N LEU A 150 11.62 -15.32 3.09
CA LEU A 150 11.95 -15.99 4.35
C LEU A 150 11.28 -17.37 4.45
N PRO A 151 11.99 -18.38 5.02
CA PRO A 151 11.38 -19.64 5.40
C PRO A 151 10.17 -19.46 6.32
N VAL A 152 9.21 -20.39 6.25
CA VAL A 152 7.93 -20.32 6.98
C VAL A 152 8.10 -19.98 8.47
N TYR A 153 9.01 -20.66 9.15
CA TYR A 153 9.24 -20.45 10.58
C TYR A 153 9.89 -19.09 10.91
N GLU A 154 10.70 -18.56 10.01
CA GLU A 154 11.26 -17.21 10.19
C GLU A 154 10.18 -16.14 10.02
N ARG A 155 9.27 -16.32 9.06
CA ARG A 155 8.09 -15.45 8.89
C ARG A 155 7.23 -15.43 10.15
N GLU A 156 7.04 -16.59 10.77
CA GLU A 156 6.19 -16.69 11.95
C GLU A 156 6.83 -16.05 13.19
N LEU A 157 8.14 -16.24 13.41
CA LEU A 157 8.85 -15.52 14.46
C LEU A 157 8.88 -14.01 14.23
N LEU A 158 8.99 -13.57 12.97
CA LEU A 158 8.91 -12.16 12.61
C LEU A 158 7.53 -11.58 12.97
N ARG A 159 6.43 -12.26 12.60
CA ARG A 159 5.07 -11.87 12.99
C ARG A 159 4.90 -11.84 14.50
N PHE A 160 5.39 -12.86 15.19
CA PHE A 160 5.33 -12.95 16.65
C PHE A 160 6.05 -11.78 17.32
N GLY A 161 7.27 -11.43 16.87
CA GLY A 161 8.01 -10.27 17.37
C GLY A 161 7.28 -8.94 17.10
N TRP A 162 6.66 -8.80 15.91
CA TRP A 162 5.93 -7.59 15.53
C TRP A 162 4.64 -7.41 16.34
N MET A 163 3.86 -8.47 16.53
CA MET A 163 2.64 -8.46 17.35
C MET A 163 2.90 -8.08 18.80
N ARG A 164 4.13 -8.28 19.29
CA ARG A 164 4.59 -7.86 20.62
C ARG A 164 5.02 -6.39 20.69
N GLY A 165 4.85 -5.62 19.62
CA GLY A 165 5.26 -4.22 19.54
C GLY A 165 6.78 -4.04 19.61
N GLY A 166 7.55 -5.02 19.12
CA GLY A 166 9.02 -4.98 19.16
C GLY A 166 9.63 -5.28 20.54
N ASN A 167 8.82 -5.71 21.52
CA ASN A 167 9.36 -6.18 22.81
C ASN A 167 10.17 -7.47 22.63
N PRO A 168 11.30 -7.63 23.35
CA PRO A 168 12.08 -8.85 23.28
C PRO A 168 11.28 -10.11 23.65
N PHE A 169 11.69 -11.25 23.10
CA PHE A 169 11.14 -12.56 23.43
C PHE A 169 12.26 -13.58 23.70
N THR A 170 11.98 -14.53 24.58
CA THR A 170 12.91 -15.58 24.98
C THR A 170 12.88 -16.78 24.04
N LEU A 171 13.85 -17.69 24.17
CA LEU A 171 13.82 -18.96 23.46
C LEU A 171 12.55 -19.78 23.78
N ALA A 172 12.11 -19.79 25.03
CA ALA A 172 10.93 -20.56 25.44
C ALA A 172 9.65 -20.03 24.75
N GLU A 173 9.52 -18.71 24.65
CA GLU A 173 8.43 -18.07 23.91
C GLU A 173 8.53 -18.36 22.41
N ALA A 174 9.73 -18.34 21.84
CA ALA A 174 9.97 -18.73 20.44
C ALA A 174 9.59 -20.21 20.18
N CYS A 175 9.96 -21.13 21.06
CA CYS A 175 9.58 -22.54 20.97
C CYS A 175 8.05 -22.70 21.04
N THR A 176 7.39 -21.95 21.93
CA THR A 176 5.93 -21.95 22.07
C THR A 176 5.25 -21.43 20.80
N CYS A 177 5.74 -20.32 20.25
CA CYS A 177 5.24 -19.74 19.00
C CYS A 177 5.40 -20.70 17.82
N LEU A 178 6.57 -21.33 17.68
CA LEU A 178 6.86 -22.20 16.55
C LEU A 178 6.37 -23.64 16.70
N GLN A 179 5.97 -24.05 17.91
CA GLN A 179 5.68 -25.45 18.26
C GLN A 179 6.86 -26.39 17.95
N LEU A 180 8.09 -25.91 18.18
CA LEU A 180 9.33 -26.63 17.91
C LEU A 180 10.16 -26.80 19.18
N ARG A 181 11.02 -27.82 19.19
CA ARG A 181 11.99 -28.07 20.26
C ARG A 181 13.14 -27.06 20.21
N ASP A 182 13.80 -26.88 21.36
CA ASP A 182 14.92 -25.96 21.56
C ASP A 182 16.00 -26.03 20.48
N ASP A 183 16.41 -27.23 20.09
CA ASP A 183 17.48 -27.46 19.13
C ASP A 183 17.17 -26.88 17.74
N THR A 184 15.92 -27.04 17.30
CA THR A 184 15.44 -26.55 16.00
C THR A 184 15.17 -25.05 16.07
N THR A 185 14.52 -24.58 17.14
CA THR A 185 14.25 -23.15 17.35
C THR A 185 15.56 -22.34 17.42
N ARG A 186 16.61 -22.84 18.07
CA ARG A 186 17.93 -22.17 18.10
C ARG A 186 18.55 -22.01 16.72
N LYS A 187 18.37 -22.97 15.80
CA LYS A 187 18.87 -22.85 14.42
C LYS A 187 18.16 -21.71 13.68
N ILE A 188 16.84 -21.60 13.87
CA ILE A 188 16.03 -20.54 13.24
C ILE A 188 16.41 -19.17 13.80
N LEU A 189 16.50 -19.04 15.13
CA LEU A 189 16.95 -17.80 15.78
C LEU A 189 18.34 -17.37 15.32
N LYS A 190 19.28 -18.33 15.22
CA LYS A 190 20.64 -18.06 14.71
C LYS A 190 20.62 -17.60 13.24
N ALA A 191 19.79 -18.22 12.40
CA ALA A 191 19.64 -17.83 11.00
C ALA A 191 19.08 -16.40 10.87
N MET A 192 18.02 -16.07 11.62
CA MET A 192 17.44 -14.72 11.64
C MET A 192 18.39 -13.67 12.21
N THR A 193 19.19 -14.01 13.21
CA THR A 193 20.28 -13.14 13.70
C THR A 193 21.36 -12.95 12.64
N GLY A 194 21.74 -14.00 11.90
CA GLY A 194 22.67 -13.90 10.78
C GLY A 194 22.16 -13.02 9.62
N LYS A 195 20.84 -12.92 9.44
CA LYS A 195 20.19 -11.99 8.51
C LYS A 195 20.04 -10.57 9.06
N GLU A 196 20.43 -10.35 10.31
CA GLU A 196 20.26 -9.10 11.07
C GLU A 196 18.79 -8.72 11.29
N ILE A 197 17.87 -9.67 11.21
CA ILE A 197 16.43 -9.47 11.51
C ILE A 197 16.20 -9.49 13.02
N LEU A 198 16.99 -10.31 13.74
CA LEU A 198 16.96 -10.41 15.20
C LEU A 198 18.27 -9.97 15.84
N LEU A 199 18.18 -9.10 16.84
CA LEU A 199 19.27 -8.77 17.74
C LEU A 199 19.20 -9.68 18.99
N PRO A 200 20.19 -10.55 19.21
CA PRO A 200 20.30 -11.28 20.48
C PRO A 200 20.67 -10.29 21.59
N LEU A 201 19.87 -10.27 22.65
CA LEU A 201 20.14 -9.51 23.85
C LEU A 201 20.77 -10.44 24.90
N GLY A 202 22.04 -10.15 25.20
CA GLY A 202 22.82 -10.79 26.25
C GLY A 202 23.90 -9.85 26.76
N VAL A 203 24.22 -9.95 28.05
CA VAL A 203 25.38 -9.30 28.64
C VAL A 203 26.55 -10.30 28.54
N GLY A 204 27.75 -9.81 28.23
CA GLY A 204 28.92 -10.58 27.76
C GLY A 204 29.16 -11.97 28.36
N GLY A 205 29.73 -12.88 27.57
CA GLY A 205 30.14 -14.24 27.99
C GLY A 205 29.03 -15.21 28.44
N GLN A 206 27.84 -14.72 28.81
CA GLN A 206 26.71 -15.52 29.26
C GLN A 206 25.65 -15.71 28.16
N ARG A 207 24.86 -16.78 28.31
CA ARG A 207 23.84 -17.24 27.33
C ARG A 207 22.93 -16.10 26.89
N THR A 208 22.66 -15.99 25.58
CA THR A 208 21.60 -15.12 25.05
C THR A 208 20.25 -15.46 25.70
N HIS A 209 19.64 -14.51 26.40
CA HIS A 209 18.39 -14.73 27.14
C HIS A 209 17.15 -14.30 26.37
N SER A 210 17.27 -13.33 25.45
CA SER A 210 16.14 -12.83 24.66
C SER A 210 16.59 -12.30 23.30
N TYR A 211 15.64 -12.13 22.39
CA TYR A 211 15.83 -11.64 21.03
C TYR A 211 14.86 -10.50 20.77
N LYS A 212 15.32 -9.46 20.08
CA LYS A 212 14.49 -8.31 19.67
C LYS A 212 14.53 -8.15 18.15
N LEU A 213 13.43 -7.72 17.54
CA LEU A 213 13.45 -7.29 16.14
C LEU A 213 14.33 -6.04 15.99
N THR A 214 15.06 -5.97 14.88
CA THR A 214 15.80 -4.79 14.44
C THR A 214 14.95 -3.95 13.50
N ASP A 215 15.38 -2.73 13.17
CA ASP A 215 14.71 -1.89 12.16
C ASP A 215 14.70 -2.55 10.77
N LYS A 216 15.66 -3.44 10.49
CA LYS A 216 15.71 -4.24 9.25
C LYS A 216 14.51 -5.19 9.12
N ALA A 217 13.88 -5.55 10.23
CA ALA A 217 12.66 -6.36 10.23
C ALA A 217 11.50 -5.69 9.49
N ASP A 218 11.44 -4.35 9.48
CA ASP A 218 10.38 -3.60 8.79
C ASP A 218 10.40 -3.82 7.28
N LEU A 219 11.58 -4.11 6.69
CA LEU A 219 11.72 -4.46 5.27
C LEU A 219 10.98 -5.75 4.88
N TYR A 220 10.63 -6.58 5.87
CA TYR A 220 9.94 -7.85 5.67
C TYR A 220 8.47 -7.79 6.08
N LEU A 221 8.03 -6.74 6.75
CA LEU A 221 6.66 -6.60 7.26
C LEU A 221 5.78 -5.73 6.35
N TYR A 222 6.37 -4.88 5.52
CA TYR A 222 5.71 -3.96 4.59
C TYR A 222 6.06 -4.24 3.14
#